data_AF-A0A7S1UE43-F1
#
_entry.id   AF-A0A7S1UE43-F1
#
_cell.length_a   1.000
_cell.length_b   1.000
_cell.length_c   1.000
_cell.angle_alpha   90.00
_cell.angle_beta   90.00
_cell.angle_gamma   90.00
#
_symmetry.space_group_name_H-M   'P 1'
#
loop_
_entity.id
_entity.type
_entity.pdbx_description
1 polymer ?
#
loop_
_entity_poly.entity_id
_entity_poly.type
_entity_poly.pdbx_seq_one_letter_code
_entity_poly.pdbx_strand_id
1 'polypeptide(L)'
;MRAKRLGPPTPGSPPPRKLQVKVTAIEDGRAFMVRRGNYKLRASAAHMRKLRYLYRLHTGRHMDAPAKVREQRSNDAVFNLLLRYESLQGGGFQAAIPGAVFEVLRRRFGVFCECFASPLNARYSRFCSAFLDTDGFFGSVGSFFKFRPKSGAFEANPPFVPEVIEKMHKHIAELLGDAESHGRSLTFVVIIPEWKQDEGWQKLKASPFLRAFMHVAQADHMYFEGKQHLRRKKHRVASFDTSIFVLQTAAAAAALPCDAAVEAELLRAFAYEGGDDDDAGDDDSDDGVDVAADDGASAEPKPGPDPSPNPRPSPNLKPKPKRKPNPKPNPKPHPKPNPKPSP
;
A
#
# COMPACT_ATOMS: atom_id res chain seq x y z
N MET A 1 2.66 -45.79 -0.92
CA MET A 1 2.11 -45.79 -2.29
C MET A 1 3.22 -45.44 -3.27
N ARG A 2 3.59 -46.32 -4.22
CA ARG A 2 4.65 -46.06 -5.21
C ARG A 2 4.12 -45.10 -6.28
N ALA A 3 4.76 -43.95 -6.46
CA ALA A 3 4.52 -43.07 -7.59
C ALA A 3 4.95 -43.79 -8.88
N LYS A 4 4.00 -44.05 -9.79
CA LYS A 4 4.32 -44.50 -11.15
C LYS A 4 5.09 -43.38 -11.84
N ARG A 5 6.35 -43.62 -12.20
CA ARG A 5 7.09 -42.74 -13.12
C ARG A 5 6.32 -42.71 -14.43
N LEU A 6 5.85 -41.53 -14.83
CA LEU A 6 5.29 -41.31 -16.15
C LEU A 6 6.44 -41.42 -17.14
N GLY A 7 6.37 -42.39 -18.05
CA GLY A 7 7.29 -42.51 -19.18
C GLY A 7 7.15 -41.32 -20.14
N PRO A 8 8.11 -41.12 -21.05
CA PRO A 8 8.02 -40.07 -22.06
C PRO A 8 6.72 -40.25 -22.88
N PRO A 9 6.07 -39.14 -23.29
CA PRO A 9 4.83 -39.20 -24.04
C PRO A 9 5.04 -39.95 -25.36
N THR A 10 4.16 -40.90 -25.67
CA THR A 10 4.16 -41.64 -26.94
C THR A 10 3.84 -40.68 -28.09
N PRO A 11 4.60 -40.73 -29.22
CA PRO A 11 4.31 -39.94 -30.40
C PRO A 11 2.88 -40.22 -30.90
N GLY A 12 2.07 -39.18 -31.07
CA GLY A 12 0.67 -39.30 -31.51
C GLY A 12 -0.38 -39.29 -30.39
N SER A 13 0.03 -39.19 -29.11
CA SER A 13 -0.92 -38.88 -28.03
C SER A 13 -1.57 -37.51 -28.27
N PRO A 14 -2.91 -37.39 -28.21
CA PRO A 14 -3.53 -36.08 -28.26
C PRO A 14 -2.93 -35.21 -27.15
N PRO A 15 -2.67 -33.91 -27.41
CA PRO A 15 -2.12 -33.04 -26.39
C PRO A 15 -2.96 -33.18 -25.12
N PRO A 16 -2.34 -33.33 -23.94
CA PRO A 16 -3.10 -33.53 -22.71
C PRO A 16 -4.16 -32.44 -22.61
N ARG A 17 -5.42 -32.85 -22.41
CA ARG A 17 -6.53 -31.90 -22.30
C ARG A 17 -6.12 -30.84 -21.28
N LYS A 18 -6.01 -29.58 -21.71
CA LYS A 18 -5.69 -28.46 -20.80
C LYS A 18 -6.72 -28.48 -19.68
N LEU A 19 -6.28 -28.86 -18.49
CA LEU A 19 -7.13 -28.87 -17.31
C LEU A 19 -7.51 -27.42 -17.02
N GLN A 20 -8.76 -27.09 -17.28
CA GLN A 20 -9.34 -25.78 -16.99
C GLN A 20 -9.60 -25.65 -15.49
N VAL A 21 -9.43 -24.44 -14.96
CA VAL A 21 -9.86 -24.13 -13.60
C VAL A 21 -11.39 -24.14 -13.55
N LYS A 22 -11.93 -24.85 -12.56
CA LYS A 22 -13.37 -24.85 -12.24
C LYS A 22 -13.56 -24.17 -10.89
N VAL A 23 -14.54 -23.27 -10.84
CA VAL A 23 -14.96 -22.60 -9.60
C VAL A 23 -16.36 -23.09 -9.25
N THR A 24 -16.57 -23.49 -8.01
CA THR A 24 -17.86 -24.01 -7.54
C THR A 24 -18.19 -23.39 -6.19
N ALA A 25 -19.38 -22.82 -6.04
CA ALA A 25 -19.87 -22.34 -4.76
C ALA A 25 -20.02 -23.52 -3.78
N ILE A 26 -19.66 -23.29 -2.52
CA ILE A 26 -19.79 -24.24 -1.41
C ILE A 26 -20.35 -23.48 -0.20
N GLU A 27 -20.82 -24.21 0.82
CA GLU A 27 -21.32 -23.61 2.07
C GLU A 27 -22.41 -22.56 1.85
N ASP A 28 -23.38 -22.90 1.01
CA ASP A 28 -24.52 -22.03 0.67
C ASP A 28 -24.08 -20.69 0.05
N GLY A 29 -22.94 -20.69 -0.66
CA GLY A 29 -22.41 -19.52 -1.35
C GLY A 29 -21.41 -18.70 -0.53
N ARG A 30 -21.21 -19.01 0.75
CA ARG A 30 -20.25 -18.28 1.63
C ARG A 30 -18.79 -18.49 1.26
N ALA A 31 -18.48 -19.56 0.53
CA ALA A 31 -17.14 -19.83 0.03
C ALA A 31 -17.16 -20.45 -1.37
N PHE A 32 -16.00 -20.46 -2.00
CA PHE A 32 -15.80 -21.07 -3.31
C PHE A 32 -14.65 -22.08 -3.28
N MET A 33 -14.86 -23.19 -3.96
CA MET A 33 -13.85 -24.18 -4.30
C MET A 33 -13.27 -23.86 -5.68
N VAL A 34 -11.97 -23.58 -5.75
CA VAL A 34 -11.22 -23.31 -6.99
C VAL A 34 -10.32 -24.51 -7.28
N ARG A 35 -10.57 -25.24 -8.36
CA ARG A 35 -9.90 -26.52 -8.64
C ARG A 35 -9.31 -26.62 -10.04
N ARG A 36 -8.15 -27.28 -10.14
CA ARG A 36 -7.50 -27.66 -11.41
C ARG A 36 -6.90 -29.05 -11.28
N GLY A 37 -7.42 -30.00 -12.06
CA GLY A 37 -7.08 -31.42 -11.88
C GLY A 37 -7.48 -31.89 -10.48
N ASN A 38 -6.51 -32.44 -9.74
CA ASN A 38 -6.71 -32.94 -8.37
C ASN A 38 -6.49 -31.88 -7.29
N TYR A 39 -5.95 -30.70 -7.64
CA TYR A 39 -5.71 -29.63 -6.69
C TYR A 39 -7.00 -28.85 -6.43
N LYS A 40 -7.29 -28.64 -5.15
CA LYS A 40 -8.49 -27.99 -4.63
C LYS A 40 -8.06 -26.91 -3.64
N LEU A 41 -8.45 -25.67 -3.91
CA LEU A 41 -8.15 -24.52 -3.08
C LEU A 41 -9.45 -23.83 -2.70
N ARG A 42 -9.44 -23.13 -1.56
CA ARG A 42 -10.62 -22.49 -0.99
C ARG A 42 -10.39 -20.99 -0.88
N ALA A 43 -11.46 -20.22 -1.10
CA ALA A 43 -11.51 -18.80 -0.76
C ALA A 43 -12.94 -18.42 -0.32
N SER A 44 -13.07 -17.49 0.62
CA SER A 44 -14.39 -16.93 0.99
C SER A 44 -15.03 -16.15 -0.17
N ALA A 45 -16.35 -15.99 -0.12
CA ALA A 45 -17.09 -15.19 -1.11
C ALA A 45 -16.55 -13.76 -1.21
N ALA A 46 -16.32 -13.10 -0.08
CA ALA A 46 -15.73 -11.76 -0.02
C ALA A 46 -14.36 -11.70 -0.72
N HIS A 47 -13.46 -12.65 -0.47
CA HIS A 47 -12.16 -12.66 -1.14
C HIS A 47 -12.27 -12.97 -2.64
N MET A 48 -13.22 -13.82 -3.05
CA MET A 48 -13.49 -14.04 -4.47
C MET A 48 -14.01 -12.77 -5.16
N ARG A 49 -14.91 -12.01 -4.52
CA ARG A 49 -15.39 -10.70 -5.01
C ARG A 49 -14.21 -9.73 -5.17
N LYS A 50 -13.40 -9.57 -4.11
CA LYS A 50 -12.18 -8.74 -4.10
C LYS A 50 -11.20 -9.11 -5.20
N LEU A 51 -10.82 -10.38 -5.32
CA LEU A 51 -9.85 -10.81 -6.33
C LEU A 51 -10.36 -10.60 -7.75
N ARG A 52 -11.65 -10.86 -8.01
CA ARG A 52 -12.25 -10.58 -9.33
C ARG A 52 -12.29 -9.08 -9.62
N TYR A 53 -12.58 -8.25 -8.63
CA TYR A 53 -12.53 -6.79 -8.76
C TYR A 53 -11.11 -6.32 -9.10
N LEU A 54 -10.12 -6.69 -8.30
CA LEU A 54 -8.71 -6.34 -8.54
C LEU A 54 -8.23 -6.83 -9.90
N TYR A 55 -8.61 -8.05 -10.28
CA TYR A 55 -8.30 -8.59 -11.61
C TYR A 55 -8.87 -7.72 -12.73
N ARG A 56 -10.14 -7.34 -12.66
CA ARG A 56 -10.77 -6.46 -13.65
C ARG A 56 -10.11 -5.09 -13.69
N LEU A 57 -9.81 -4.50 -12.53
CA LEU A 57 -9.20 -3.18 -12.42
C LEU A 57 -7.83 -3.13 -13.13
N HIS A 58 -7.03 -4.18 -12.99
CA HIS A 58 -5.63 -4.19 -13.43
C HIS A 58 -5.38 -4.91 -14.76
N THR A 59 -6.33 -5.71 -15.23
CA THR A 59 -6.23 -6.38 -16.54
C THR A 59 -7.25 -5.87 -17.56
N GLY A 60 -8.25 -5.12 -17.10
CA GLY A 60 -9.45 -4.77 -17.88
C GLY A 60 -9.30 -3.66 -18.91
N ARG A 61 -8.09 -3.12 -19.11
CA ARG A 61 -7.81 -2.21 -20.24
C ARG A 61 -7.49 -2.94 -21.56
N HIS A 62 -7.47 -4.29 -21.58
CA HIS A 62 -7.27 -5.12 -22.78
C HIS A 62 -8.39 -6.16 -22.96
N MET A 63 -9.62 -5.70 -23.24
CA MET A 63 -10.85 -6.51 -23.19
C MET A 63 -11.47 -6.85 -24.56
N ASP A 64 -10.68 -7.29 -25.53
CA ASP A 64 -11.22 -7.75 -26.82
C ASP A 64 -11.67 -9.23 -26.82
N ALA A 65 -11.53 -9.93 -25.68
CA ALA A 65 -11.87 -11.35 -25.58
C ALA A 65 -13.34 -11.58 -25.14
N PRO A 66 -14.01 -12.66 -25.60
CA PRO A 66 -15.36 -13.01 -25.14
C PRO A 66 -15.48 -13.20 -23.62
N ALA A 67 -16.66 -12.92 -23.05
CA ALA A 67 -16.90 -12.95 -21.60
C ALA A 67 -16.42 -14.25 -20.91
N LYS A 68 -16.74 -15.40 -21.50
CA LYS A 68 -16.31 -16.72 -21.00
C LYS A 68 -14.79 -16.89 -20.97
N VAL A 69 -14.07 -16.32 -21.94
CA VAL A 69 -12.61 -16.35 -21.99
C VAL A 69 -12.03 -15.46 -20.90
N ARG A 70 -12.60 -14.27 -20.70
CA ARG A 70 -12.18 -13.35 -19.61
C ARG A 70 -12.38 -13.98 -18.24
N GLU A 71 -13.54 -14.60 -18.03
CA GLU A 71 -13.83 -15.32 -16.79
C GLU A 71 -12.83 -16.46 -16.55
N GLN A 72 -12.54 -17.26 -17.57
CA GLN A 72 -11.56 -18.35 -17.44
C GLN A 72 -10.16 -17.82 -17.10
N ARG A 73 -9.71 -16.72 -17.74
CA ARG A 73 -8.41 -16.10 -17.43
C ARG A 73 -8.35 -15.57 -15.99
N SER A 74 -9.44 -14.97 -15.51
CA SER A 74 -9.56 -14.54 -14.11
C SER A 74 -9.49 -15.74 -13.16
N ASN A 75 -10.22 -16.82 -13.45
CA ASN A 75 -10.19 -18.04 -12.65
C ASN A 75 -8.80 -18.70 -12.64
N ASP A 76 -8.10 -18.70 -13.78
CA ASP A 76 -6.73 -19.21 -13.88
C ASP A 76 -5.76 -18.38 -13.02
N ALA A 77 -5.88 -17.04 -13.05
CA ALA A 77 -5.08 -16.16 -12.21
C ALA A 77 -5.35 -16.38 -10.71
N VAL A 78 -6.62 -16.49 -10.31
CA VAL A 78 -7.02 -16.76 -8.92
C VAL A 78 -6.48 -18.10 -8.44
N PHE A 79 -6.57 -19.16 -9.26
CA PHE A 79 -6.02 -20.46 -8.92
C PHE A 79 -4.50 -20.41 -8.70
N ASN A 80 -3.76 -19.75 -9.60
CA ASN A 80 -2.30 -19.64 -9.48
C ASN A 80 -1.89 -18.84 -8.24
N LEU A 81 -2.60 -17.75 -7.94
CA LEU A 81 -2.41 -16.96 -6.73
C LEU A 81 -2.61 -17.83 -5.47
N LEU A 82 -3.77 -18.49 -5.35
CA LEU A 82 -4.08 -19.32 -4.19
C LEU A 82 -3.09 -20.47 -4.04
N LEU A 83 -2.70 -21.11 -5.15
CA LEU A 83 -1.73 -22.20 -5.13
C LEU A 83 -0.36 -21.71 -4.65
N ARG A 84 0.07 -20.52 -5.10
CA ARG A 84 1.34 -19.92 -4.69
C ARG A 84 1.38 -19.67 -3.19
N TYR A 85 0.35 -19.03 -2.64
CA TYR A 85 0.30 -18.69 -1.21
C TYR A 85 0.05 -19.91 -0.31
N GLU A 86 -0.72 -20.90 -0.76
CA GLU A 86 -0.86 -22.19 -0.07
C GLU A 86 0.49 -22.92 -0.01
N SER A 87 1.24 -22.92 -1.11
CA SER A 87 2.57 -23.55 -1.18
C SER A 87 3.61 -22.87 -0.28
N LEU A 88 3.51 -21.54 -0.11
CA LEU A 88 4.39 -20.78 0.78
C LEU A 88 4.13 -21.11 2.26
N GLN A 89 2.89 -21.49 2.60
CA GLN A 89 2.43 -21.67 3.99
C GLN A 89 2.67 -20.46 4.91
N GLY A 90 2.82 -19.26 4.32
CA GLY A 90 3.34 -18.08 5.02
C GLY A 90 2.33 -17.28 5.86
N GLY A 91 1.11 -17.78 6.03
CA GLY A 91 0.02 -17.01 6.66
C GLY A 91 0.23 -16.63 8.14
N GLY A 92 1.29 -17.11 8.79
CA GLY A 92 1.68 -16.73 10.14
C GLY A 92 2.77 -15.65 10.23
N PHE A 93 3.44 -15.32 9.12
CA PHE A 93 4.62 -14.42 9.13
C PHE A 93 4.28 -12.94 9.03
N GLN A 94 3.04 -12.60 8.71
CA GLN A 94 2.56 -11.23 8.57
C GLN A 94 1.09 -11.18 8.97
N ALA A 95 0.66 -10.04 9.50
CA ALA A 95 -0.74 -9.78 9.84
C ALA A 95 -1.10 -8.35 9.43
N ALA A 96 -2.28 -8.15 8.85
CA ALA A 96 -2.70 -6.83 8.37
C ALA A 96 -3.18 -5.96 9.53
N ILE A 97 -2.98 -4.65 9.41
CA ILE A 97 -3.48 -3.66 10.38
C ILE A 97 -4.99 -3.46 10.23
N PRO A 98 -5.68 -2.91 11.24
CA PRO A 98 -7.12 -2.65 11.17
C PRO A 98 -7.52 -1.70 10.02
N GLY A 99 -8.73 -1.89 9.49
CA GLY A 99 -9.29 -1.04 8.42
C GLY A 99 -9.36 0.44 8.80
N ALA A 100 -9.74 0.74 10.04
CA ALA A 100 -9.76 2.09 10.59
C ALA A 100 -8.37 2.76 10.54
N VAL A 101 -7.29 2.00 10.79
CA VAL A 101 -5.92 2.55 10.68
C VAL A 101 -5.63 2.95 9.23
N PHE A 102 -5.95 2.11 8.25
CA PHE A 102 -5.80 2.47 6.84
C PHE A 102 -6.58 3.74 6.46
N GLU A 103 -7.78 3.94 6.99
CA GLU A 103 -8.58 5.14 6.75
C GLU A 103 -7.91 6.41 7.29
N VAL A 104 -7.37 6.35 8.51
CA VAL A 104 -6.56 7.44 9.07
C VAL A 104 -5.34 7.72 8.19
N LEU A 105 -4.60 6.68 7.80
CA LEU A 105 -3.40 6.83 6.97
C LEU A 105 -3.69 7.47 5.61
N ARG A 106 -4.78 7.05 4.95
CA ARG A 106 -5.22 7.62 3.68
C ARG A 106 -5.63 9.09 3.85
N ARG A 107 -6.43 9.41 4.87
CA ARG A 107 -6.95 10.76 5.09
C ARG A 107 -5.89 11.76 5.55
N ARG A 108 -4.98 11.35 6.44
CA ARG A 108 -3.99 12.23 7.07
C ARG A 108 -2.71 12.38 6.27
N PHE A 109 -2.29 11.33 5.55
CA PHE A 109 -1.02 11.33 4.83
C PHE A 109 -1.16 11.09 3.32
N GLY A 110 -2.36 10.73 2.83
CA GLY A 110 -2.54 10.35 1.44
C GLY A 110 -1.93 8.99 1.11
N VAL A 111 -1.82 8.08 2.09
CA VAL A 111 -1.31 6.73 1.83
C VAL A 111 -2.22 6.02 0.84
N PHE A 112 -1.63 5.47 -0.22
CA PHE A 112 -2.35 4.78 -1.29
C PHE A 112 -1.76 3.40 -1.64
N CYS A 113 -0.66 3.01 -0.99
CA CYS A 113 0.07 1.80 -1.34
C CYS A 113 0.71 1.16 -0.10
N GLU A 114 0.51 -0.15 0.04
CA GLU A 114 1.17 -1.00 1.04
C GLU A 114 2.52 -1.50 0.50
N CYS A 115 3.60 -1.31 1.24
CA CYS A 115 4.93 -1.80 0.89
C CYS A 115 5.07 -3.31 1.05
N PHE A 116 4.23 -3.95 1.87
CA PHE A 116 4.28 -5.40 2.06
C PHE A 116 2.86 -5.93 2.14
N ALA A 117 2.38 -6.54 1.07
CA ALA A 117 1.07 -7.17 1.06
C ALA A 117 1.01 -8.35 0.09
N SER A 118 -0.21 -8.82 -0.12
CA SER A 118 -0.63 -9.80 -1.11
C SER A 118 -2.00 -9.39 -1.63
N PRO A 119 -2.43 -9.91 -2.79
CA PRO A 119 -3.82 -9.72 -3.23
C PRO A 119 -4.87 -10.19 -2.22
N LEU A 120 -4.49 -11.08 -1.30
CA LEU A 120 -5.37 -11.63 -0.27
C LEU A 120 -5.58 -10.65 0.89
N ASN A 121 -4.53 -9.95 1.33
CA ASN A 121 -4.59 -9.07 2.51
C ASN A 121 -4.54 -7.57 2.22
N ALA A 122 -4.20 -7.14 1.00
CA ALA A 122 -4.09 -5.72 0.67
C ALA A 122 -5.41 -4.95 0.87
N ARG A 123 -5.37 -3.76 1.47
CA ARG A 123 -6.51 -2.84 1.59
C ARG A 123 -6.60 -1.92 0.36
N TYR A 124 -5.47 -1.50 -0.19
CA TYR A 124 -5.42 -0.64 -1.36
C TYR A 124 -5.40 -1.42 -2.67
N SER A 125 -5.74 -0.75 -3.76
CA SER A 125 -5.70 -1.33 -5.12
C SER A 125 -4.27 -1.49 -5.66
N ARG A 126 -3.29 -0.82 -5.04
CA ARG A 126 -1.86 -0.88 -5.35
C ARG A 126 -1.09 -1.27 -4.10
N PHE A 127 -0.16 -2.20 -4.26
CA PHE A 127 0.69 -2.68 -3.19
C PHE A 127 1.94 -3.34 -3.76
N CYS A 128 2.98 -3.47 -2.96
CA CYS A 128 4.12 -4.33 -3.24
C CYS A 128 3.85 -5.74 -2.69
N SER A 129 4.34 -6.77 -3.39
CA SER A 129 4.21 -8.16 -2.95
C SER A 129 5.42 -9.01 -3.36
N ALA A 130 5.48 -10.23 -2.83
CA ALA A 130 6.59 -11.15 -3.09
C ALA A 130 6.60 -11.71 -4.53
N PHE A 131 5.43 -11.85 -5.16
CA PHE A 131 5.25 -12.65 -6.37
C PHE A 131 4.64 -11.86 -7.52
N LEU A 132 5.42 -11.02 -8.19
CA LEU A 132 4.92 -10.21 -9.30
C LEU A 132 4.27 -11.05 -10.43
N ASP A 133 4.78 -12.26 -10.65
CA ASP A 133 4.28 -13.18 -11.68
C ASP A 133 2.83 -13.65 -11.45
N THR A 134 2.39 -13.76 -10.20
CA THR A 134 1.00 -14.12 -9.85
C THR A 134 0.17 -12.92 -9.41
N ASP A 135 0.79 -11.98 -8.72
CA ASP A 135 0.09 -10.92 -8.00
C ASP A 135 -0.09 -9.66 -8.85
N GLY A 136 0.71 -9.51 -9.91
CA GLY A 136 0.63 -8.36 -10.83
C GLY A 136 -0.75 -8.25 -11.49
N PHE A 137 -1.41 -9.38 -11.73
CA PHE A 137 -2.80 -9.42 -12.23
C PHE A 137 -3.80 -8.78 -11.28
N PHE A 138 -3.45 -8.61 -10.00
CA PHE A 138 -4.32 -8.12 -8.94
C PHE A 138 -3.83 -6.79 -8.33
N GLY A 139 -2.86 -6.14 -8.95
CA GLY A 139 -2.44 -4.79 -8.56
C GLY A 139 -1.06 -4.68 -7.93
N SER A 140 -0.35 -5.80 -7.76
CA SER A 140 1.03 -5.77 -7.26
C SER A 140 1.95 -5.00 -8.21
N VAL A 141 2.79 -4.12 -7.65
CA VAL A 141 3.91 -3.47 -8.34
C VAL A 141 5.24 -4.21 -8.13
N GLY A 142 5.18 -5.41 -7.55
CA GLY A 142 6.32 -6.29 -7.31
C GLY A 142 6.97 -6.07 -5.94
N SER A 143 8.20 -6.55 -5.80
CA SER A 143 8.90 -6.51 -4.51
C SER A 143 9.22 -5.09 -4.09
N PHE A 144 8.93 -4.73 -2.83
CA PHE A 144 9.28 -3.43 -2.26
C PHE A 144 10.76 -3.10 -2.39
N PHE A 145 11.64 -4.09 -2.20
CA PHE A 145 13.08 -3.92 -2.33
C PHE A 145 13.56 -3.59 -3.75
N LYS A 146 12.67 -3.68 -4.75
CA LYS A 146 12.91 -3.25 -6.14
C LYS A 146 12.06 -2.03 -6.52
N PHE A 147 11.05 -1.70 -5.72
CA PHE A 147 10.17 -0.57 -5.93
C PHE A 147 10.84 0.72 -5.45
N ARG A 148 10.96 1.71 -6.34
CA ARG A 148 11.72 2.95 -6.10
C ARG A 148 10.83 4.19 -6.31
N PRO A 149 9.84 4.44 -5.43
CA PRO A 149 8.99 5.62 -5.52
C PRO A 149 9.81 6.89 -5.26
N LYS A 150 9.58 7.92 -6.08
CA LYS A 150 10.25 9.23 -5.93
C LYS A 150 9.48 10.19 -5.01
N SER A 151 8.19 9.94 -4.83
CA SER A 151 7.26 10.73 -4.03
C SER A 151 6.02 9.90 -3.67
N GLY A 152 5.21 10.39 -2.75
CA GLY A 152 3.96 9.76 -2.32
C GLY A 152 3.98 9.36 -0.85
N ALA A 153 2.95 8.64 -0.40
CA ALA A 153 2.85 8.15 0.96
C ALA A 153 2.52 6.65 0.96
N PHE A 154 3.24 5.91 1.81
CA PHE A 154 3.22 4.45 1.82
C PHE A 154 3.09 3.92 3.24
N GLU A 155 2.34 2.84 3.40
CA GLU A 155 2.31 2.04 4.63
C GLU A 155 3.33 0.91 4.51
N ALA A 156 4.07 0.62 5.57
CA ALA A 156 5.05 -0.48 5.58
C ALA A 156 4.93 -1.32 6.85
N ASN A 157 4.24 -2.46 6.71
CA ASN A 157 4.16 -3.52 7.72
C ASN A 157 4.79 -4.81 7.18
N PRO A 158 6.13 -4.96 7.26
CA PRO A 158 6.84 -6.11 6.72
C PRO A 158 6.50 -7.41 7.48
N PRO A 159 6.75 -8.59 6.89
CA PRO A 159 6.85 -9.82 7.66
C PRO A 159 7.75 -9.64 8.89
N PHE A 160 7.32 -10.18 10.04
CA PHE A 160 8.01 -10.00 11.33
C PHE A 160 9.24 -10.90 11.42
N VAL A 161 10.24 -10.55 10.61
CA VAL A 161 11.51 -11.25 10.45
C VAL A 161 12.60 -10.18 10.54
N PRO A 162 13.52 -10.25 11.53
CA PRO A 162 14.50 -9.19 11.79
C PRO A 162 15.27 -8.75 10.53
N GLU A 163 15.73 -9.69 9.71
CA GLU A 163 16.48 -9.41 8.49
C GLU A 163 15.65 -8.69 7.41
N VAL A 164 14.33 -8.92 7.38
CA VAL A 164 13.41 -8.25 6.47
C VAL A 164 13.17 -6.81 6.93
N ILE A 165 13.00 -6.59 8.24
CA ILE A 165 12.87 -5.26 8.85
C ILE A 165 14.18 -4.47 8.66
N GLU A 166 15.33 -5.12 8.83
CA GLU A 166 16.64 -4.53 8.59
C GLU A 166 16.79 -4.09 7.13
N LYS A 167 16.45 -4.96 6.18
CA LYS A 167 16.50 -4.62 4.76
C LYS A 167 15.51 -3.52 4.38
N MET A 168 14.33 -3.51 5.00
CA MET A 168 13.30 -2.50 4.77
C MET A 168 13.78 -1.12 5.21
N HIS A 169 14.34 -0.97 6.41
CA HIS A 169 14.76 0.35 6.89
C HIS A 169 15.87 0.93 5.99
N LYS A 170 16.82 0.11 5.53
CA LYS A 170 17.90 0.55 4.62
C LYS A 170 17.31 1.10 3.33
N HIS A 171 16.38 0.37 2.73
CA HIS A 171 15.70 0.80 1.50
C HIS A 171 14.88 2.08 1.71
N ILE A 172 14.11 2.18 2.81
CA ILE A 172 13.36 3.40 3.14
C ILE A 172 14.30 4.59 3.34
N ALA A 173 15.42 4.41 4.04
CA ALA A 173 16.40 5.47 4.27
C ALA A 173 17.04 5.97 2.96
N GLU A 174 17.37 5.06 2.04
CA GLU A 174 17.84 5.41 0.69
C GLU A 174 16.80 6.23 -0.08
N LEU A 175 15.53 5.79 -0.09
CA LEU A 175 14.45 6.48 -0.80
C LEU A 175 14.16 7.86 -0.22
N LEU A 176 14.11 7.99 1.10
CA LEU A 176 13.92 9.28 1.78
C LEU A 176 15.11 10.21 1.55
N GLY A 177 16.34 9.70 1.55
CA GLY A 177 17.54 10.48 1.23
C GLY A 177 17.53 11.02 -0.21
N ASP A 178 17.18 10.18 -1.20
CA ASP A 178 17.03 10.63 -2.59
C ASP A 178 15.91 11.67 -2.71
N ALA A 179 14.74 11.42 -2.13
CA ALA A 179 13.61 12.34 -2.18
C ALA A 179 13.93 13.68 -1.52
N GLU A 180 14.57 13.68 -0.35
CA GLU A 180 14.99 14.88 0.38
C GLU A 180 15.96 15.73 -0.44
N SER A 181 17.01 15.11 -1.01
CA SER A 181 18.01 15.83 -1.82
C SER A 181 17.42 16.47 -3.09
N HIS A 182 16.26 16.02 -3.53
CA HIS A 182 15.52 16.57 -4.67
C HIS A 182 14.28 17.38 -4.27
N GLY A 183 14.08 17.68 -2.98
CA GLY A 183 12.93 18.44 -2.48
C GLY A 183 11.57 17.77 -2.73
N ARG A 184 11.51 16.44 -2.81
CA ARG A 184 10.29 15.68 -3.09
C ARG A 184 9.56 15.29 -1.81
N SER A 185 8.23 15.31 -1.87
CA SER A 185 7.36 14.85 -0.77
C SER A 185 7.28 13.33 -0.76
N LEU A 186 7.86 12.70 0.26
CA LEU A 186 7.82 11.26 0.47
C LEU A 186 7.57 10.93 1.95
N THR A 187 6.58 10.08 2.21
CA THR A 187 6.19 9.59 3.54
C THR A 187 6.20 8.07 3.58
N PHE A 188 6.76 7.50 4.65
CA PHE A 188 6.55 6.11 5.04
C PHE A 188 5.99 6.06 6.45
N VAL A 189 4.87 5.36 6.62
CA VAL A 189 4.35 4.98 7.94
C VAL A 189 4.69 3.52 8.17
N VAL A 190 5.67 3.27 9.03
CA VAL A 190 6.20 1.92 9.31
C VAL A 190 5.55 1.39 10.58
N ILE A 191 4.99 0.19 10.51
CA ILE A 191 4.27 -0.46 11.62
C ILE A 191 4.91 -1.83 11.84
N ILE A 192 5.60 -2.02 12.96
CA ILE A 192 6.33 -3.25 13.30
C ILE A 192 6.19 -3.59 14.78
N PRO A 193 6.42 -4.85 15.19
CA PRO A 193 6.54 -5.20 16.60
C PRO A 193 7.63 -4.37 17.29
N GLU A 194 7.42 -4.02 18.55
CA GLU A 194 8.36 -3.24 19.35
C GLU A 194 9.52 -4.12 19.88
N TRP A 195 10.41 -4.50 18.98
CA TRP A 195 11.61 -5.28 19.29
C TRP A 195 12.80 -4.35 19.51
N LYS A 196 12.88 -3.72 20.68
CA LYS A 196 13.89 -2.69 21.01
C LYS A 196 15.35 -3.15 20.86
N GLN A 197 15.59 -4.46 20.95
CA GLN A 197 16.90 -5.08 20.77
C GLN A 197 17.30 -5.25 19.31
N ASP A 198 16.36 -5.18 18.37
CA ASP A 198 16.60 -5.43 16.95
C ASP A 198 17.17 -4.20 16.26
N GLU A 199 18.22 -4.39 15.45
CA GLU A 199 18.89 -3.29 14.75
C GLU A 199 17.91 -2.52 13.84
N GLY A 200 17.05 -3.24 13.12
CA GLY A 200 16.06 -2.61 12.24
C GLY A 200 15.14 -1.63 12.98
N TRP A 201 14.68 -2.00 14.18
CA TRP A 201 13.85 -1.13 15.01
C TRP A 201 14.65 0.09 15.51
N GLN A 202 15.87 -0.14 16.01
CA GLN A 202 16.73 0.94 16.53
C GLN A 202 17.07 1.96 15.44
N LYS A 203 17.34 1.50 14.21
CA LYS A 203 17.66 2.37 13.07
C LYS A 203 16.44 3.19 12.62
N LEU A 204 15.23 2.64 12.67
CA LEU A 204 14.00 3.39 12.45
C LEU A 204 13.83 4.49 13.51
N LYS A 205 14.04 4.15 14.79
CA LYS A 205 13.91 5.08 15.90
C LYS A 205 14.94 6.22 15.87
N ALA A 206 16.14 5.95 15.35
CA ALA A 206 17.23 6.92 15.20
C ALA A 206 17.24 7.64 13.84
N SER A 207 16.25 7.41 12.97
CA SER A 207 16.23 7.99 11.63
C SER A 207 16.14 9.52 11.66
N PRO A 208 16.93 10.25 10.85
CA PRO A 208 16.81 11.71 10.74
C PRO A 208 15.49 12.16 10.09
N PHE A 209 14.78 11.23 9.44
CA PHE A 209 13.47 11.46 8.85
C PHE A 209 12.31 11.18 9.80
N LEU A 210 12.57 10.69 11.02
CA LEU A 210 11.51 10.46 12.00
C LEU A 210 10.84 11.78 12.39
N ARG A 211 9.51 11.82 12.27
CA ARG A 211 8.66 12.95 12.67
C ARG A 211 7.76 12.64 13.84
N ALA A 212 7.26 11.40 13.91
CA ALA A 212 6.49 10.92 15.04
C ALA A 212 6.80 9.45 15.33
N PHE A 213 6.69 9.08 16.61
CA PHE A 213 6.80 7.71 17.08
C PHE A 213 5.67 7.46 18.08
N MET A 214 4.89 6.42 17.84
CA MET A 214 3.83 5.98 18.74
C MET A 214 4.07 4.55 19.17
N HIS A 215 3.70 4.26 20.41
CA HIS A 215 3.70 2.94 21.01
C HIS A 215 2.25 2.49 21.20
N VAL A 216 1.95 1.25 20.82
CA VAL A 216 0.66 0.61 21.05
C VAL A 216 0.91 -0.64 21.89
N ALA A 217 0.37 -0.67 23.11
CA ALA A 217 0.56 -1.82 23.98
C ALA A 217 -0.13 -3.06 23.40
N GLN A 218 0.46 -4.24 23.64
CA GLN A 218 -0.02 -5.52 23.16
C GLN A 218 -1.51 -5.74 23.47
N ALA A 219 -1.93 -5.38 24.68
CA ALA A 219 -3.29 -5.58 25.17
C ALA A 219 -4.33 -4.69 24.45
N ASP A 220 -3.89 -3.63 23.77
CA ASP A 220 -4.78 -2.58 23.27
C ASP A 220 -5.13 -2.75 21.79
N HIS A 221 -4.58 -3.75 21.10
CA HIS A 221 -4.80 -3.89 19.65
C HIS A 221 -4.81 -5.33 19.14
N MET A 222 -5.39 -5.47 17.94
CA MET A 222 -5.46 -6.72 17.20
C MET A 222 -4.90 -6.56 15.79
N TYR A 223 -4.51 -7.69 15.22
CA TYR A 223 -4.15 -7.80 13.80
C TYR A 223 -5.10 -8.74 13.06
N PHE A 224 -5.27 -8.50 11.77
CA PHE A 224 -5.94 -9.40 10.86
C PHE A 224 -4.99 -10.51 10.39
N GLU A 225 -5.40 -11.76 10.54
CA GLU A 225 -4.55 -12.91 10.24
C GLU A 225 -4.24 -13.08 8.74
N GLY A 226 -3.02 -13.55 8.42
CA GLY A 226 -2.62 -13.79 7.03
C GLY A 226 -3.47 -14.83 6.28
N LYS A 227 -4.16 -15.73 6.99
CA LYS A 227 -5.13 -16.68 6.40
C LYS A 227 -6.59 -16.21 6.47
N GLN A 228 -6.86 -14.92 6.60
CA GLN A 228 -8.22 -14.35 6.63
C GLN A 228 -9.11 -14.74 5.44
N HIS A 229 -8.52 -15.15 4.31
CA HIS A 229 -9.25 -15.68 3.16
C HIS A 229 -9.90 -17.06 3.39
N LEU A 230 -9.51 -17.76 4.46
CA LEU A 230 -9.99 -19.10 4.83
C LEU A 230 -10.80 -19.12 6.14
N ARG A 231 -10.66 -18.14 7.02
CA ARG A 231 -11.17 -18.18 8.40
C ARG A 231 -12.40 -17.31 8.59
N ARG A 232 -13.30 -17.73 9.49
CA ARG A 232 -14.47 -16.94 9.93
C ARG A 232 -14.03 -15.81 10.88
N LYS A 233 -13.31 -16.17 11.95
CA LYS A 233 -12.64 -15.20 12.83
C LYS A 233 -11.38 -14.70 12.14
N LYS A 234 -11.33 -13.40 11.82
CA LYS A 234 -10.23 -12.80 11.05
C LYS A 234 -9.16 -12.13 11.92
N HIS A 235 -9.48 -11.86 13.19
CA HIS A 235 -8.60 -11.10 14.09
C HIS A 235 -7.92 -11.98 15.15
N ARG A 236 -6.71 -11.57 15.55
CA ARG A 236 -6.00 -12.09 16.72
C ARG A 236 -5.45 -10.93 17.55
N VAL A 237 -5.41 -11.11 18.87
CA VAL A 237 -4.69 -10.21 19.78
C VAL A 237 -3.21 -10.18 19.38
N ALA A 238 -2.60 -9.01 19.44
CA ALA A 238 -1.19 -8.86 19.13
C ALA A 238 -0.32 -9.74 20.05
N SER A 239 0.79 -10.25 19.52
CA SER A 239 1.74 -11.07 20.29
C SER A 239 2.77 -10.22 21.04
N PHE A 240 2.92 -8.95 20.64
CA PHE A 240 3.87 -7.99 21.16
C PHE A 240 3.25 -6.60 21.11
N ASP A 241 3.86 -5.66 21.82
CA ASP A 241 3.64 -4.23 21.58
C ASP A 241 3.99 -3.89 20.13
N THR A 242 3.35 -2.85 19.59
CA THR A 242 3.57 -2.38 18.23
C THR A 242 4.13 -0.96 18.25
N SER A 243 5.12 -0.71 17.41
CA SER A 243 5.66 0.62 17.16
C SER A 243 5.18 1.15 15.82
N ILE A 244 4.74 2.41 15.81
CA ILE A 244 4.38 3.16 14.60
C ILE A 244 5.41 4.27 14.42
N PHE A 245 6.12 4.26 13.30
CA PHE A 245 7.07 5.31 12.92
C PHE A 245 6.53 6.09 11.73
N VAL A 246 6.43 7.41 11.86
CA VAL A 246 6.13 8.30 10.73
C VAL A 246 7.43 8.93 10.26
N LEU A 247 7.90 8.48 9.09
CA LEU A 247 9.13 8.92 8.46
C LEU A 247 8.79 9.81 7.26
N GLN A 248 9.27 11.06 7.25
CA GLN A 248 8.93 12.02 6.19
C GLN A 248 10.15 12.85 5.78
N THR A 249 10.22 13.15 4.48
CA THR A 249 11.04 14.26 3.98
C THR A 249 10.53 15.60 4.54
N ALA A 250 11.36 16.64 4.53
CA ALA A 250 10.97 17.98 4.96
C ALA A 250 9.77 18.50 4.15
N ALA A 251 9.74 18.25 2.84
CA ALA A 251 8.63 18.62 1.97
C ALA A 251 7.32 17.91 2.35
N ALA A 252 7.39 16.61 2.70
CA ALA A 252 6.21 15.87 3.15
C ALA A 252 5.72 16.34 4.52
N ALA A 253 6.62 16.53 5.48
CA ALA A 253 6.28 16.99 6.81
C ALA A 253 5.68 18.40 6.82
N ALA A 254 6.12 19.29 5.92
CA ALA A 254 5.53 20.61 5.75
C ALA A 254 4.12 20.57 5.14
N ALA A 255 3.86 19.63 4.23
CA ALA A 255 2.57 19.51 3.56
C ALA A 255 1.52 18.78 4.41
N LEU A 256 1.92 17.68 5.05
CA LEU A 256 1.05 16.79 5.83
C LEU A 256 1.78 16.38 7.13
N PRO A 257 1.87 17.28 8.13
CA PRO A 257 2.56 17.00 9.37
C PRO A 257 1.84 15.92 10.20
N CYS A 258 2.61 15.09 10.89
CA CYS A 258 2.07 14.26 11.97
C CYS A 258 2.12 15.05 13.29
N ASP A 259 1.02 15.73 13.60
CA ASP A 259 0.86 16.42 14.88
C ASP A 259 0.22 15.52 15.95
N ALA A 260 0.08 16.03 17.17
CA ALA A 260 -0.51 15.29 18.29
C ALA A 260 -1.96 14.84 18.04
N ALA A 261 -2.72 15.55 17.19
CA ALA A 261 -4.09 15.17 16.85
C ALA A 261 -4.09 13.96 15.90
N VAL A 262 -3.15 13.91 14.96
CA VAL A 262 -2.93 12.75 14.08
C VAL A 262 -2.46 11.53 14.89
N GLU A 263 -1.53 11.72 15.82
CA GLU A 263 -1.07 10.64 16.70
C GLU A 263 -2.21 10.05 17.53
N ALA A 264 -3.02 10.89 18.18
CA ALA A 264 -4.17 10.45 18.96
C ALA A 264 -5.22 9.71 18.11
N GLU A 265 -5.41 10.12 16.85
CA GLU A 265 -6.31 9.45 15.93
C GLU A 265 -5.80 8.08 15.51
N LEU A 266 -4.51 7.94 15.19
CA LEU A 266 -3.89 6.65 14.89
C LEU A 266 -3.97 5.70 16.09
N LEU A 267 -3.63 6.16 17.29
CA LEU A 267 -3.72 5.34 18.50
C LEU A 267 -5.15 4.87 18.76
N ARG A 268 -6.15 5.75 18.60
CA ARG A 268 -7.57 5.35 18.69
C ARG A 268 -7.99 4.36 17.60
N ALA A 269 -7.49 4.51 16.38
CA ALA A 269 -7.81 3.58 15.30
C ALA A 269 -7.18 2.19 15.47
N PHE A 270 -6.08 2.10 16.23
CA PHE A 270 -5.49 0.84 16.68
C PHE A 270 -6.23 0.23 17.88
N ALA A 271 -6.82 1.08 18.74
CA ALA A 271 -7.58 0.65 19.90
C ALA A 271 -8.77 -0.19 19.44
N TYR A 272 -8.77 -1.45 19.82
CA TYR A 272 -9.89 -2.34 19.52
C TYR A 272 -11.03 -2.07 20.50
N GLU A 273 -12.05 -1.33 20.08
CA GLU A 273 -13.27 -1.14 20.86
C GLU A 273 -14.27 -2.29 20.68
N GLY A 274 -13.83 -3.55 20.76
CA GLY A 274 -14.72 -4.70 21.02
C GLY A 274 -15.90 -4.94 20.07
N GLY A 275 -16.06 -4.15 19.01
CA GLY A 275 -17.18 -4.21 18.09
C GLY A 275 -17.02 -5.44 17.23
N ASP A 276 -18.10 -6.18 17.08
CA ASP A 276 -18.20 -7.30 16.16
C ASP A 276 -17.96 -6.80 14.72
N ASP A 277 -16.68 -6.69 14.31
CA ASP A 277 -16.27 -6.76 12.89
C ASP A 277 -16.57 -8.16 12.30
N ASP A 278 -17.21 -9.03 13.08
CA ASP A 278 -17.95 -10.19 12.60
C ASP A 278 -19.18 -9.76 11.75
N ASP A 279 -19.55 -8.47 11.75
CA ASP A 279 -20.67 -7.91 10.98
C ASP A 279 -20.39 -6.50 10.38
N ALA A 280 -19.23 -6.30 9.75
CA ALA A 280 -19.27 -5.49 8.52
C ALA A 280 -20.08 -6.32 7.52
N GLY A 281 -21.40 -6.16 7.58
CA GLY A 281 -22.38 -7.09 7.04
C GLY A 281 -21.94 -7.66 5.70
N ASP A 282 -21.99 -8.99 5.59
CA ASP A 282 -22.51 -9.61 4.37
C ASP A 282 -24.02 -9.23 4.29
N ASP A 283 -24.33 -7.93 4.29
CA ASP A 283 -25.56 -7.43 3.74
C ASP A 283 -25.42 -7.71 2.24
N ASP A 284 -26.23 -8.65 1.77
CA ASP A 284 -26.35 -9.07 0.37
C ASP A 284 -26.91 -7.91 -0.51
N SER A 285 -26.80 -6.67 -0.05
CA SER A 285 -27.26 -5.44 -0.69
C SER A 285 -26.29 -4.26 -0.56
N ASP A 286 -24.98 -4.48 -0.72
CA ASP A 286 -24.09 -3.39 -1.16
C ASP A 286 -23.00 -3.88 -2.13
N ASP A 287 -22.86 -3.18 -3.25
CA ASP A 287 -21.86 -3.43 -4.31
C ASP A 287 -20.42 -3.06 -3.86
N GLY A 288 -20.22 -2.84 -2.56
CA GLY A 288 -18.99 -2.40 -1.91
C GLY A 288 -17.93 -3.52 -1.81
N VAL A 289 -16.94 -3.49 -2.69
CA VAL A 289 -15.71 -4.25 -2.50
C VAL A 289 -14.90 -3.56 -1.39
N ASP A 290 -14.35 -4.30 -0.41
CA ASP A 290 -13.40 -3.82 0.63
C ASP A 290 -12.04 -3.33 0.06
N VAL A 291 -12.03 -2.77 -1.14
CA VAL A 291 -10.90 -2.05 -1.71
C VAL A 291 -11.27 -0.59 -1.63
N ALA A 292 -10.52 0.18 -0.84
CA ALA A 292 -10.76 1.60 -0.74
C ALA A 292 -10.68 2.22 -2.15
N ALA A 293 -11.80 2.79 -2.64
CA ALA A 293 -11.92 3.30 -4.01
C ALA A 293 -10.83 4.33 -4.30
N ASP A 294 -10.12 4.17 -5.41
CA ASP A 294 -9.08 5.08 -5.87
C ASP A 294 -9.73 6.18 -6.72
N ASP A 295 -10.10 7.31 -6.10
CA ASP A 295 -10.47 8.53 -6.84
C ASP A 295 -9.24 9.33 -7.29
N GLY A 296 -8.04 8.72 -7.21
CA GLY A 296 -6.80 9.27 -7.74
C GLY A 296 -6.80 9.22 -9.26
N ALA A 297 -7.18 10.34 -9.89
CA ALA A 297 -6.86 10.63 -11.27
C ALA A 297 -5.45 10.12 -11.61
N SER A 298 -5.36 9.30 -12.66
CA SER A 298 -4.10 8.80 -13.20
C SER A 298 -3.19 9.97 -13.58
N ALA A 299 -2.33 10.39 -12.65
CA ALA A 299 -1.13 11.14 -12.97
C ALA A 299 0.01 10.12 -13.07
N GLU A 300 0.04 9.39 -14.19
CA GLU A 300 1.32 8.87 -14.67
C GLU A 300 2.27 10.07 -14.78
N PRO A 301 3.49 10.03 -14.21
CA PRO A 301 4.49 11.02 -14.54
C PRO A 301 4.83 10.80 -16.01
N LYS A 302 4.44 11.75 -16.87
CA LYS A 302 4.87 11.76 -18.27
C LYS A 302 6.40 11.60 -18.29
N PRO A 303 6.97 10.75 -19.17
CA PRO A 303 8.39 10.77 -19.39
C PRO A 303 8.78 12.20 -19.80
N GLY A 304 9.72 12.79 -19.06
CA GLY A 304 10.26 14.10 -19.40
C GLY A 304 10.80 14.08 -20.83
N PRO A 305 10.79 15.22 -21.54
CA PRO A 305 11.34 15.27 -22.89
C PRO A 305 12.83 14.88 -22.85
N ASP A 306 13.22 14.04 -23.80
CA ASP A 306 14.61 13.63 -24.07
C ASP A 306 15.49 14.89 -24.21
N PRO A 307 16.72 14.93 -23.65
CA PRO A 307 17.58 16.10 -23.78
C PRO A 307 18.02 16.26 -25.24
N SER A 308 17.38 17.19 -25.95
CA SER A 308 17.85 17.65 -27.26
C SER A 308 19.17 18.44 -27.12
N PRO A 309 20.02 18.42 -28.16
CA PRO A 309 21.45 18.71 -28.03
C PRO A 309 21.74 20.20 -27.82
N ASN A 310 22.85 20.46 -27.12
CA ASN A 310 23.38 21.78 -26.75
C ASN A 310 23.18 22.88 -27.82
N PRO A 311 22.66 24.06 -27.45
CA PRO A 311 22.66 25.20 -28.35
C PRO A 311 24.07 25.82 -28.45
N ARG A 312 24.50 26.02 -29.70
CA ARG A 312 25.71 26.74 -30.14
C ARG A 312 25.65 28.22 -29.67
N PRO A 313 26.79 28.88 -29.36
CA PRO A 313 26.76 30.21 -28.76
C PRO A 313 26.27 31.29 -29.75
N SER A 314 25.37 32.16 -29.27
CA SER A 314 24.87 33.33 -30.01
C SER A 314 25.61 34.62 -29.62
N PRO A 315 25.69 35.62 -30.52
CA PRO A 315 26.67 36.70 -30.44
C PRO A 315 26.28 37.88 -29.55
N ASN A 316 27.31 38.62 -29.16
CA ASN A 316 27.39 39.75 -28.24
C ASN A 316 26.44 40.91 -28.61
N LEU A 317 25.56 41.34 -27.69
CA LEU A 317 24.75 42.57 -27.80
C LEU A 317 25.14 43.59 -26.72
N LYS A 318 25.47 44.81 -27.17
CA LYS A 318 25.90 45.98 -26.36
C LYS A 318 24.83 46.44 -25.35
N PRO A 319 25.21 47.07 -24.21
CA PRO A 319 24.26 47.48 -23.18
C PRO A 319 23.55 48.81 -23.49
N LYS A 320 22.25 48.89 -23.17
CA LYS A 320 21.42 50.12 -23.17
C LYS A 320 21.18 50.63 -21.72
N PRO A 321 20.89 51.94 -21.52
CA PRO A 321 21.18 52.65 -20.26
C PRO A 321 20.13 52.46 -19.15
N LYS A 322 20.60 52.61 -17.89
CA LYS A 322 19.82 52.49 -16.64
C LYS A 322 18.76 53.59 -16.50
N ARG A 323 17.53 53.21 -16.15
CA ARG A 323 16.47 54.13 -15.70
C ARG A 323 16.66 54.50 -14.22
N LYS A 324 16.41 55.78 -13.88
CA LYS A 324 16.44 56.35 -12.51
C LYS A 324 15.27 55.81 -11.64
N PRO A 325 15.40 55.75 -10.31
CA PRO A 325 14.31 55.34 -9.42
C PRO A 325 13.30 56.47 -9.18
N ASN A 326 12.02 56.10 -9.03
CA ASN A 326 10.93 57.01 -8.64
C ASN A 326 10.98 57.36 -7.13
N PRO A 327 10.46 58.54 -6.73
CA PRO A 327 10.49 59.00 -5.33
C PRO A 327 9.45 58.30 -4.43
N LYS A 328 9.78 58.21 -3.13
CA LYS A 328 8.95 57.60 -2.06
C LYS A 328 7.70 58.44 -1.74
N PRO A 329 6.58 57.83 -1.33
CA PRO A 329 5.38 58.55 -0.89
C PRO A 329 5.54 59.13 0.53
N ASN A 330 4.91 60.29 0.75
CA ASN A 330 4.94 61.07 2.00
C ASN A 330 4.10 60.43 3.12
N PRO A 331 4.43 60.63 4.41
CA PRO A 331 3.64 60.09 5.53
C PRO A 331 2.34 60.87 5.78
N LYS A 332 1.27 60.17 6.17
CA LYS A 332 -0.02 60.74 6.59
C LYS A 332 0.08 61.40 7.98
N PRO A 333 -0.71 62.45 8.28
CA PRO A 333 -0.66 63.13 9.58
C PRO A 333 -1.34 62.32 10.70
N HIS A 334 -0.76 62.41 11.91
CA HIS A 334 -1.29 61.80 13.14
C HIS A 334 -2.54 62.53 13.68
N PRO A 335 -3.50 61.84 14.31
CA PRO A 335 -4.61 62.48 15.01
C PRO A 335 -4.16 63.13 16.33
N LYS A 336 -4.74 64.29 16.65
CA LYS A 336 -4.54 65.01 17.93
C LYS A 336 -5.17 64.26 19.11
N PRO A 337 -4.62 64.34 20.33
CA PRO A 337 -5.25 63.77 21.52
C PRO A 337 -6.38 64.67 22.05
N ASN A 338 -7.49 64.06 22.48
CA ASN A 338 -8.57 64.74 23.19
C ASN A 338 -8.14 65.12 24.62
N PRO A 339 -8.64 66.25 25.17
CA PRO A 339 -8.28 66.69 26.50
C PRO A 339 -8.95 65.84 27.59
N LYS A 340 -8.18 65.56 28.66
CA LYS A 340 -8.68 64.94 29.90
C LYS A 340 -9.63 65.90 30.64
N PRO A 341 -10.68 65.40 31.29
CA PRO A 341 -11.40 66.17 32.29
C PRO A 341 -10.60 66.18 33.62
N SER A 342 -10.66 67.31 34.32
CA SER A 342 -10.20 67.50 35.71
C SER A 342 -11.28 68.33 36.43
N PRO A 343 -11.36 68.32 37.77
CA PRO A 343 -11.34 67.20 38.73
C PRO A 343 -12.73 66.62 38.99
#